data_AF-A0A485JL71-F1
#
_entry.id   AF-A0A485JL71-F1
#
_cell.length_a   1.000
_cell.length_b   1.000
_cell.length_c   1.000
_cell.angle_alpha   90.00
_cell.angle_beta   90.00
_cell.angle_gamma   90.00
#
_symmetry.space_group_name_H-M   'P 1'
#
loop_
_entity.id
_entity.type
_entity.pdbx_description
1 polymer ?
#
loop_
_entity_poly.entity_id
_entity_poly.type
_entity_poly.pdbx_seq_one_letter_code
_entity_poly.pdbx_strand_id
1 'polypeptide(L)'
;MPVAHVALPVPLPRTFDYLLPEGMTVKAGCRVRVPFGKQQERIGVVVSVSDVSELPLNELKAVVEVLDVEPVFTHSVWRLLLWAADYYHHPIGDVLFHGLADFTAPGAACGERADVVLGLPTEQGQAVDLNSLKRSPKQQQALAALRQGKIWRDQVATLEFNDAALPGAAQKRSV
;
A
#
# COMPACT_ATOMS: atom_id res chain seq x y z
N MET A 1 -18.61 -22.46 -9.07
CA MET A 1 -17.44 -21.75 -8.52
C MET A 1 -17.77 -20.26 -8.59
N PRO A 2 -17.60 -19.50 -7.50
CA PRO A 2 -17.97 -18.10 -7.51
C PRO A 2 -17.01 -17.29 -8.40
N VAL A 3 -17.54 -16.22 -8.97
CA VAL A 3 -16.87 -15.28 -9.87
C VAL A 3 -16.65 -13.97 -9.12
N ALA A 4 -15.42 -13.48 -9.11
CA ALA A 4 -15.07 -12.17 -8.61
C ALA A 4 -14.99 -11.16 -9.78
N HIS A 5 -15.76 -10.09 -9.69
CA HIS A 5 -15.69 -8.95 -10.60
C HIS A 5 -14.66 -7.96 -10.07
N VAL A 6 -13.52 -7.85 -10.74
CA VAL A 6 -12.35 -7.10 -10.27
C VAL A 6 -12.14 -5.85 -11.10
N ALA A 7 -12.04 -4.70 -10.43
CA ALA A 7 -11.61 -3.44 -11.04
C ALA A 7 -10.07 -3.37 -11.03
N LEU A 8 -9.50 -3.06 -12.19
CA LEU A 8 -8.05 -2.95 -12.39
C LEU A 8 -7.65 -1.50 -12.73
N PRO A 9 -6.45 -1.04 -12.35
CA PRO A 9 -5.95 0.30 -12.67
C PRO A 9 -5.52 0.35 -14.14
N VAL A 10 -6.53 0.34 -15.01
CA VAL A 10 -6.43 0.43 -16.46
C VAL A 10 -7.54 1.36 -16.94
N PRO A 11 -7.33 2.11 -18.04
CA PRO A 11 -8.29 3.07 -18.57
C PRO A 11 -9.43 2.35 -19.34
N LEU A 12 -10.08 1.38 -18.69
CA LEU A 12 -11.19 0.62 -19.22
C LEU A 12 -12.36 0.73 -18.24
N PRO A 13 -13.52 1.26 -18.67
CA PRO A 13 -14.67 1.48 -17.80
C PRO A 13 -15.47 0.18 -17.58
N ARG A 14 -14.79 -0.89 -17.16
CA ARG A 14 -15.40 -2.19 -16.87
C ARG A 14 -14.64 -2.94 -15.79
N THR A 15 -15.31 -3.91 -15.18
CA THR A 15 -14.68 -4.94 -14.35
C THR A 15 -14.20 -6.11 -15.20
N PHE A 16 -13.34 -6.93 -14.61
CA PHE A 16 -12.82 -8.15 -15.20
C PHE A 16 -13.21 -9.34 -14.32
N ASP A 17 -13.68 -10.40 -14.96
CA ASP A 17 -14.21 -11.55 -14.27
C ASP A 17 -13.10 -12.57 -14.02
N TYR A 18 -13.03 -13.06 -12.78
CA TYR A 18 -12.06 -14.06 -12.35
C TYR A 18 -12.74 -15.14 -11.54
N LEU A 19 -12.27 -16.38 -11.66
CA LEU A 19 -12.71 -17.48 -10.82
C LEU A 19 -12.08 -17.38 -9.44
N LEU A 20 -12.87 -17.67 -8.42
CA LEU A 20 -12.39 -17.91 -7.07
C LEU A 20 -12.10 -19.42 -6.89
N PRO A 21 -10.85 -19.80 -6.60
CA PRO A 21 -10.51 -21.18 -6.24
C PRO A 21 -11.29 -21.68 -5.03
N GLU A 22 -11.44 -22.99 -4.90
CA GLU A 22 -12.09 -23.59 -3.72
C GLU A 22 -11.36 -23.19 -2.43
N GLY A 23 -12.14 -22.82 -1.40
CA GLY A 23 -11.63 -22.34 -0.12
C GLY A 23 -11.20 -20.87 -0.09
N MET A 24 -11.16 -20.18 -1.25
CA MET A 24 -10.90 -18.75 -1.30
C MET A 24 -12.21 -17.97 -1.13
N THR A 25 -12.24 -17.08 -0.14
CA THR A 25 -13.36 -16.14 0.05
C THR A 25 -12.82 -14.72 0.04
N VAL A 26 -13.58 -13.81 -0.58
CA VAL A 26 -13.22 -12.40 -0.68
C VAL A 26 -14.47 -11.55 -0.63
N LYS A 27 -14.35 -10.36 -0.04
CA LYS A 27 -15.44 -9.38 0.04
C LYS A 27 -15.22 -8.26 -0.98
N ALA A 28 -16.29 -7.58 -1.36
CA ALA A 28 -16.18 -6.34 -2.13
C ALA A 28 -15.34 -5.30 -1.36
N GLY A 29 -14.47 -4.59 -2.05
CA GLY A 29 -13.53 -3.62 -1.49
C GLY A 29 -12.20 -4.20 -1.02
N CYS A 30 -11.99 -5.53 -1.07
CA CYS A 30 -10.70 -6.16 -0.81
C CYS A 30 -9.80 -6.11 -2.06
N ARG A 31 -8.49 -6.01 -1.86
CA ARG A 31 -7.53 -6.15 -2.96
C ARG A 31 -7.21 -7.62 -3.22
N VAL A 32 -7.03 -7.93 -4.50
CA VAL A 32 -6.66 -9.26 -5.00
C VAL A 32 -5.57 -9.14 -6.03
N ARG A 33 -4.69 -10.13 -6.11
CA ARG A 33 -3.75 -10.27 -7.22
C ARG A 33 -4.35 -11.16 -8.28
N VAL A 34 -4.35 -10.68 -9.52
CA VAL A 34 -4.95 -11.39 -10.65
C VAL A 34 -4.04 -11.35 -11.88
N PRO A 35 -4.10 -12.38 -12.74
CA PRO A 35 -3.38 -12.36 -14.00
C PRO A 35 -4.07 -11.40 -14.98
N PHE A 36 -3.29 -10.55 -15.65
CA PHE A 36 -3.77 -9.61 -16.65
C PHE A 36 -2.84 -9.59 -17.88
N GLY A 37 -3.39 -9.94 -19.04
CA GLY A 37 -2.61 -10.08 -20.27
C GLY A 37 -1.75 -11.36 -20.33
N LYS A 38 -0.64 -11.32 -21.08
CA LYS A 38 0.17 -12.50 -21.40
C LYS A 38 1.10 -12.96 -20.26
N GLN A 39 1.68 -12.05 -19.47
CA GLN A 39 2.65 -12.41 -18.40
C GLN A 39 2.72 -11.39 -17.25
N GLN A 40 1.66 -10.63 -16.97
CA GLN A 40 1.66 -9.67 -15.87
C GLN A 40 0.61 -10.04 -14.84
N GLU A 41 1.02 -10.05 -13.57
CA GLU A 41 0.09 -10.01 -12.45
C GLU A 41 -0.14 -8.55 -12.09
N ARG A 42 -1.38 -8.23 -11.72
CA ARG A 42 -1.74 -6.89 -11.23
C ARG A 42 -2.58 -7.01 -9.98
N ILE A 43 -2.48 -5.97 -9.16
CA ILE A 43 -3.39 -5.77 -8.04
C ILE A 43 -4.67 -5.16 -8.61
N GLY A 44 -5.80 -5.72 -8.21
CA GLY A 44 -7.14 -5.20 -8.48
C GLY A 44 -7.95 -5.12 -7.19
N VAL A 45 -9.10 -4.46 -7.26
CA VAL A 45 -10.07 -4.38 -6.16
C VAL A 45 -11.33 -5.12 -6.55
N VAL A 46 -11.82 -6.02 -5.70
CA VAL A 46 -13.08 -6.74 -5.95
C VAL A 46 -14.24 -5.77 -5.82
N VAL A 47 -15.04 -5.61 -6.86
CA VAL A 47 -16.25 -4.76 -6.84
C VAL A 47 -17.46 -5.55 -6.36
N SER A 48 -17.58 -6.80 -6.79
CA SER A 48 -18.62 -7.71 -6.36
C SER A 48 -18.21 -9.16 -6.58
N VAL A 49 -18.87 -10.08 -5.89
CA VAL A 49 -18.73 -11.52 -6.07
C VAL A 49 -20.11 -12.07 -6.41
N SER A 50 -20.21 -12.88 -7.44
CA SER A 50 -21.46 -13.48 -7.90
C SER A 50 -21.22 -14.89 -8.42
N ASP A 51 -22.29 -15.64 -8.71
CA ASP A 51 -22.19 -16.96 -9.36
C ASP A 51 -22.35 -16.89 -10.88
N VAL A 52 -22.42 -15.67 -11.44
CA VAL A 52 -22.77 -15.43 -12.84
C VAL A 52 -21.66 -14.62 -13.51
N SER A 53 -21.24 -15.06 -14.69
CA SER A 53 -20.30 -14.36 -15.56
C SER A 53 -20.92 -14.22 -16.94
N GLU A 54 -20.65 -13.11 -17.61
CA GLU A 54 -21.04 -12.94 -19.02
C GLU A 54 -20.22 -13.85 -19.94
N LEU A 55 -19.00 -14.19 -19.53
CA LEU A 55 -18.11 -15.10 -20.23
C LEU A 55 -18.26 -16.55 -19.74
N PRO A 56 -18.02 -17.54 -20.63
CA PRO A 56 -17.91 -18.93 -20.23
C PRO A 56 -16.88 -19.13 -19.12
N LEU A 57 -17.26 -19.86 -18.07
CA LEU A 57 -16.41 -20.06 -16.87
C LEU A 57 -15.06 -20.70 -17.20
N ASN A 58 -14.95 -21.47 -18.28
CA ASN A 58 -13.72 -22.13 -18.73
C ASN A 58 -12.69 -21.17 -19.36
N GLU A 59 -13.10 -19.96 -19.75
CA GLU A 59 -12.18 -18.93 -20.29
C GLU A 59 -11.67 -17.99 -19.20
N LEU A 60 -12.32 -18.00 -18.03
CA LEU A 60 -11.95 -17.15 -16.91
C LEU A 60 -10.66 -17.67 -16.26
N LYS A 61 -9.76 -16.72 -15.96
CA LYS A 61 -8.57 -17.00 -15.16
C LYS A 61 -8.93 -16.99 -13.68
N ALA A 62 -8.16 -17.70 -12.86
CA ALA A 62 -8.34 -17.69 -11.41
C ALA A 62 -7.65 -16.49 -10.75
N VAL A 63 -8.18 -16.07 -9.60
CA VAL A 63 -7.49 -15.15 -8.68
C VAL A 63 -6.24 -15.86 -8.10
N VAL A 64 -5.12 -15.15 -8.03
CA VAL A 64 -3.83 -15.69 -7.55
C VAL A 64 -3.78 -15.66 -6.02
N GLU A 65 -4.08 -14.51 -5.43
CA GLU A 65 -4.05 -14.30 -3.98
C GLU A 65 -5.03 -13.18 -3.56
N VAL A 66 -5.55 -13.30 -2.35
CA VAL A 66 -6.30 -12.24 -1.66
C VAL A 66 -5.34 -11.51 -0.74
N LEU A 67 -5.23 -10.19 -0.89
CA LEU A 67 -4.27 -9.38 -0.15
C LEU A 67 -4.83 -8.86 1.17
N ASP A 68 -6.14 -8.66 1.25
CA ASP A 68 -6.81 -8.09 2.42
C ASP A 68 -7.95 -8.98 2.91
N VAL A 69 -8.01 -9.19 4.23
CA VAL A 69 -9.09 -9.95 4.90
C VAL A 69 -10.38 -9.11 4.98
N GLU A 70 -10.24 -7.81 5.18
CA GLU A 70 -11.35 -6.85 5.26
C GLU A 70 -11.25 -5.81 4.13
N PRO A 71 -12.37 -5.21 3.71
CA PRO A 71 -12.37 -4.16 2.69
C PRO A 71 -11.47 -2.99 3.08
N VAL A 72 -10.69 -2.48 2.12
CA VAL A 72 -9.77 -1.34 2.37
C VAL A 72 -10.54 -0.04 2.57
N PHE A 73 -11.76 0.03 2.03
CA PHE A 73 -12.63 1.19 2.15
C PHE A 73 -13.70 0.97 3.21
N THR A 74 -13.97 2.02 3.99
CA THR A 74 -15.20 2.06 4.78
C THR A 74 -16.42 2.07 3.86
N HIS A 75 -17.55 1.57 4.35
CA HIS A 75 -18.78 1.46 3.56
C HIS A 75 -19.25 2.78 2.95
N SER A 76 -19.11 3.90 3.68
CA SER A 76 -19.47 5.24 3.20
C SER A 76 -18.55 5.70 2.06
N VAL A 77 -17.23 5.49 2.18
CA VAL A 77 -16.27 5.85 1.14
C VAL A 77 -16.44 4.95 -0.08
N TRP A 78 -16.65 3.65 0.12
CA TRP A 78 -16.92 2.70 -0.95
C TRP A 78 -18.11 3.15 -1.82
N ARG A 79 -19.25 3.48 -1.18
CA ARG A 79 -20.43 3.97 -1.89
C ARG A 79 -20.18 5.28 -2.62
N LEU A 80 -19.43 6.20 -2.00
CA LEU A 80 -19.07 7.48 -2.62
C LEU A 80 -18.21 7.27 -3.88
N LEU A 81 -17.21 6.39 -3.83
CA LEU A 81 -16.34 6.10 -4.97
C LEU A 81 -17.09 5.43 -6.12
N LEU A 82 -17.97 4.47 -5.82
CA LEU A 82 -18.83 3.85 -6.81
C LEU A 82 -19.74 4.89 -7.48
N TRP A 83 -20.39 5.75 -6.68
CA TRP A 83 -21.21 6.84 -7.20
C TRP A 83 -20.40 7.83 -8.03
N ALA A 84 -19.19 8.20 -7.60
CA ALA A 84 -18.35 9.15 -8.31
C ALA A 84 -17.89 8.58 -9.66
N ALA A 85 -17.51 7.31 -9.72
CA ALA A 85 -17.14 6.66 -10.97
C ALA A 85 -18.29 6.65 -11.98
N ASP A 86 -19.50 6.36 -11.53
CA ASP A 86 -20.72 6.37 -12.34
C ASP A 86 -21.07 7.81 -12.79
N TYR A 87 -21.17 8.74 -11.84
CA TYR A 87 -21.57 10.13 -12.09
C TYR A 87 -20.60 10.88 -13.00
N TYR A 88 -19.29 10.73 -12.77
CA TYR A 88 -18.26 11.39 -13.56
C TYR A 88 -17.79 10.56 -14.77
N HIS A 89 -18.43 9.41 -15.04
CA HIS A 89 -18.11 8.51 -16.15
C HIS A 89 -16.61 8.16 -16.22
N HIS A 90 -15.99 7.98 -15.06
CA HIS A 90 -14.57 7.68 -14.95
C HIS A 90 -14.37 6.17 -14.72
N PRO A 91 -13.34 5.53 -15.30
CA PRO A 91 -13.09 4.11 -15.06
C PRO A 91 -13.00 3.79 -13.56
N ILE A 92 -13.85 2.86 -13.10
CA ILE A 92 -13.95 2.53 -11.67
C ILE A 92 -12.62 2.07 -11.09
N GLY A 93 -11.81 1.36 -11.88
CA GLY A 93 -10.46 0.98 -11.49
C GLY A 93 -9.59 2.18 -11.12
N ASP A 94 -9.53 3.20 -11.98
CA ASP A 94 -8.73 4.40 -11.68
C ASP A 94 -9.27 5.15 -10.46
N VAL A 95 -10.60 5.27 -10.33
CA VAL A 95 -11.24 5.94 -9.18
C VAL A 95 -10.90 5.24 -7.87
N LEU A 96 -11.02 3.91 -7.83
CA LEU A 96 -10.70 3.12 -6.64
C LEU A 96 -9.21 3.24 -6.30
N PHE A 97 -8.32 3.11 -7.27
CA PHE A 97 -6.88 3.18 -7.03
C PHE A 97 -6.39 4.59 -6.66
N HIS A 98 -7.02 5.65 -7.16
CA HIS A 98 -6.75 7.01 -6.70
C HIS A 98 -7.25 7.25 -5.27
N GLY A 99 -8.35 6.60 -4.86
CA GLY A 99 -8.81 6.59 -3.48
C GLY A 99 -7.89 5.82 -2.51
N LEU A 100 -6.92 5.04 -3.02
CA LEU A 100 -6.01 4.21 -2.22
C LEU A 100 -4.69 4.90 -1.81
N ALA A 101 -4.46 6.17 -2.12
CA ALA A 101 -3.15 6.82 -2.03
C ALA A 101 -2.40 6.69 -0.66
N ASP A 102 -3.08 6.35 0.43
CA ASP A 102 -2.48 6.10 1.75
C ASP A 102 -2.23 4.61 2.10
N PHE A 103 -2.59 3.62 1.25
CA PHE A 103 -2.62 2.18 1.60
C PHE A 103 -1.60 1.30 0.84
N THR A 104 -0.59 1.92 0.21
CA THR A 104 0.25 1.36 -0.87
C THR A 104 1.43 0.50 -0.44
N ALA A 105 1.65 0.23 0.85
CA ALA A 105 2.66 -0.74 1.26
C ALA A 105 2.13 -2.18 1.10
N PRO A 106 2.76 -3.04 0.29
CA PRO A 106 2.40 -4.45 0.20
C PRO A 106 2.52 -5.10 1.58
N GLY A 107 1.41 -5.58 2.14
CA GLY A 107 1.36 -6.18 3.48
C GLY A 107 1.23 -5.20 4.65
N ALA A 108 1.04 -3.89 4.41
CA ALA A 108 0.64 -2.99 5.49
C ALA A 108 -0.84 -3.22 5.83
N ALA A 109 -1.08 -3.69 7.05
CA ALA A 109 -2.42 -3.76 7.60
C ALA A 109 -3.05 -2.36 7.60
N CYS A 110 -4.34 -2.29 7.29
CA CYS A 110 -5.14 -1.09 7.52
C CYS A 110 -4.95 -0.64 8.98
N GLY A 111 -4.35 0.54 9.18
CA GLY A 111 -4.20 1.15 10.51
C GLY A 111 -2.80 1.15 11.11
N GLU A 112 -1.84 0.41 10.56
CA GLU A 112 -0.45 0.54 10.97
C GLU A 112 0.27 1.46 9.97
N ARG A 113 0.06 2.77 10.12
CA ARG A 113 1.21 3.64 9.89
C ARG A 113 2.25 3.12 10.86
N ALA A 114 3.28 2.47 10.34
CA ALA A 114 4.50 2.27 11.09
C ALA A 114 5.02 3.68 11.36
N ASP A 115 4.50 4.31 12.43
CA ASP A 115 4.92 5.58 13.00
C ASP A 115 6.29 5.32 13.63
N VAL A 116 7.25 4.87 12.82
CA VAL A 116 8.65 4.82 13.19
C VAL A 116 9.12 6.25 13.12
N VAL A 117 8.78 6.99 14.16
CA VAL A 117 9.45 8.22 14.53
C VAL A 117 10.86 7.80 14.92
N LEU A 118 11.85 8.25 14.17
CA LEU A 118 13.21 8.20 14.66
C LEU A 118 13.27 9.09 15.90
N GLY A 119 13.44 8.46 17.05
CA GLY A 119 13.47 9.14 18.34
C GLY A 119 14.56 10.20 18.37
N LEU A 120 14.35 11.22 19.21
CA LEU A 120 15.38 12.20 19.52
C LEU A 120 16.69 11.48 19.89
N PRO A 121 17.86 12.03 19.51
CA PRO A 121 19.12 11.40 19.84
C PRO A 121 19.22 11.23 21.35
N THR A 122 19.64 10.04 21.80
CA THR A 122 19.93 9.74 23.22
C THR A 122 20.86 10.82 23.79
N GLU A 123 20.88 11.04 25.10
CA GLU A 123 21.77 12.05 25.71
C GLU A 123 23.24 11.87 25.30
N GLN A 124 23.68 10.62 25.08
CA GLN A 124 25.00 10.32 24.51
C GLN A 124 25.17 10.86 23.08
N GLY A 125 24.15 10.77 22.21
CA GLY A 125 24.15 11.33 20.85
C GLY A 125 24.05 12.86 20.80
N GLN A 126 23.43 13.48 21.81
CA GLN A 126 23.44 14.93 21.97
C GLN A 126 24.81 15.45 22.41
N ALA A 127 25.54 14.67 23.22
CA ALA A 127 26.88 15.01 23.71
C ALA A 127 28.01 14.76 22.70
N VAL A 128 27.78 14.00 21.61
CA VAL A 128 28.80 13.82 20.57
C VAL A 128 29.04 15.13 19.81
N ASP A 129 30.29 15.58 19.76
CA ASP A 129 30.67 16.72 18.92
C ASP A 129 30.58 16.34 17.44
N LEU A 130 29.79 17.08 16.66
CA LEU A 130 29.59 16.86 15.23
C LEU A 130 30.92 16.87 14.45
N ASN A 131 31.90 17.64 14.93
CA ASN A 131 33.21 17.77 14.31
C ASN A 131 34.16 16.59 14.58
N SER A 132 33.83 15.73 15.55
CA SER A 132 34.57 14.49 15.83
C SER A 132 34.24 13.37 14.83
N LEU A 133 33.07 13.46 14.17
CA LEU A 133 32.57 12.49 13.18
C LEU A 133 33.08 12.75 11.75
N LYS A 134 34.29 13.32 11.61
CA LYS A 134 34.90 13.70 10.32
C LYS A 134 35.00 12.57 9.29
N ARG A 135 35.00 11.30 9.72
CA ARG A 135 35.13 10.13 8.83
C ARG A 135 33.80 9.67 8.21
N SER A 136 32.67 10.20 8.64
CA SER A 136 31.34 9.75 8.18
C SER A 136 30.37 10.93 8.01
N PRO A 137 30.47 11.70 6.91
CA PRO A 137 29.67 12.92 6.69
C PRO A 137 28.14 12.66 6.72
N LYS A 138 27.70 11.47 6.28
CA LYS A 138 26.29 11.07 6.32
C LYS A 138 25.75 10.86 7.74
N GLN A 139 26.58 10.37 8.67
CA GLN A 139 26.20 10.24 10.08
C GLN A 139 26.13 11.61 10.76
N GLN A 140 27.00 12.53 10.38
CA GLN A 140 26.96 13.91 10.86
C GLN A 140 25.68 14.64 10.42
N GLN A 141 25.29 14.49 9.15
CA GLN A 141 24.03 15.03 8.62
C GLN A 141 22.80 14.42 9.29
N ALA A 142 22.78 13.09 9.48
CA ALA A 142 21.70 12.41 10.18
C ALA A 142 21.55 12.89 11.63
N LEU A 143 22.67 13.02 12.37
CA LEU A 143 22.66 13.52 13.74
C LEU A 143 22.25 15.00 13.82
N ALA A 144 22.67 15.82 12.87
CA ALA A 144 22.26 17.22 12.78
C ALA A 144 20.74 17.35 12.52
N ALA A 145 20.20 16.52 11.63
CA ALA A 145 18.77 16.48 11.35
C ALA A 145 17.97 16.00 12.59
N LEU A 146 18.45 14.97 13.29
CA LEU A 146 17.81 14.45 14.51
C LEU A 146 17.84 15.46 15.68
N ARG A 147 18.76 16.42 15.68
CA ARG A 147 18.78 17.54 16.64
C ARG A 147 17.73 18.62 16.34
N GLN A 148 17.29 18.75 15.09
CA GLN A 148 16.30 19.75 14.68
C GLN A 148 14.87 19.30 14.99
N GLY A 149 14.63 17.99 15.13
CA GLY A 149 13.32 17.47 15.52
C GLY A 149 13.15 15.99 15.20
N LYS A 150 11.92 15.51 15.40
CA LYS A 150 11.51 14.16 15.03
C LYS A 150 11.51 14.04 13.50
N ILE A 151 12.16 12.99 12.98
CA ILE A 151 12.19 12.68 11.55
C ILE A 151 11.34 11.44 11.31
N TRP A 152 10.47 11.51 10.31
CA TRP A 152 9.69 10.36 9.86
C TRP A 152 10.52 9.49 8.94
N ARG A 153 10.34 8.16 9.02
CA ARG A 153 11.15 7.23 8.21
C ARG A 153 11.03 7.45 6.70
N ASP A 154 9.86 7.87 6.22
CA ASP A 154 9.63 8.24 4.82
C ASP A 154 10.40 9.50 4.40
N GLN A 155 10.64 10.41 5.35
CA GLN A 155 11.48 11.59 5.11
C GLN A 155 12.96 11.20 5.00
N VAL A 156 13.42 10.10 5.59
CA VAL A 156 14.82 9.65 5.50
C VAL A 156 15.21 9.35 4.06
N ALA A 157 14.32 8.76 3.26
CA ALA A 157 14.58 8.50 1.84
C ALA A 157 14.69 9.79 1.01
N THR A 158 14.05 10.87 1.46
CA THR A 158 14.10 12.20 0.82
C THR A 158 15.29 13.03 1.31
N LEU A 159 15.79 12.74 2.51
CA LEU A 159 16.96 13.38 3.10
C LEU A 159 18.24 12.71 2.54
N GLU A 160 19.34 13.45 2.39
CA GLU A 160 20.58 12.98 1.73
C GLU A 160 21.37 11.89 2.51
N PHE A 161 20.73 11.15 3.43
CA PHE A 161 21.34 10.09 4.22
C PHE A 161 20.50 8.79 4.19
N ASN A 162 21.18 7.65 4.17
CA ASN A 162 20.55 6.31 4.13
C ASN A 162 20.26 5.80 5.56
N ASP A 163 19.35 4.83 5.73
CA ASP A 163 19.00 4.20 7.01
C ASP A 163 20.25 3.62 7.74
N ALA A 164 21.27 3.22 6.98
CA ALA A 164 22.57 2.75 7.51
C ALA A 164 23.44 3.85 8.14
N ALA A 165 23.15 5.12 7.86
CA ALA A 165 23.82 6.29 8.45
C ALA A 165 23.18 6.73 9.77
N LEU A 166 22.08 6.10 10.18
CA LEU A 166 21.53 6.29 11.50
C LEU A 166 22.44 5.57 12.52
N PRO A 167 22.86 6.24 13.61
CA PRO A 167 23.60 5.56 14.67
C PRO A 167 22.74 4.40 15.21
N GLY A 168 23.35 3.24 15.50
CA GLY A 168 22.63 2.02 15.94
C GLY A 168 21.71 2.22 17.17
N ALA A 169 21.90 3.31 17.91
CA ALA A 169 21.04 3.73 19.02
C ALA A 169 19.66 4.29 18.60
N ALA A 170 19.47 4.71 17.34
CA ALA A 170 18.19 5.22 16.82
C ALA A 170 17.27 4.10 16.27
N GLN A 171 17.75 2.86 16.22
CA GLN A 171 17.18 1.86 15.33
C GLN A 171 15.96 1.11 15.87
N LYS A 172 15.58 1.27 17.15
CA LYS A 172 14.36 0.64 17.69
C LYS A 172 13.69 1.44 18.81
N ARG A 173 12.55 2.04 18.48
CA ARG A 173 11.40 2.18 19.39
C ARG A 173 10.13 1.89 18.59
N SER A 174 9.74 0.62 18.59
CA SER A 174 8.36 0.23 18.32
C SER A 174 7.59 0.53 19.60
N VAL A 175 6.60 1.42 19.54
CA VAL A 175 5.51 1.46 20.52
C VAL A 175 4.28 0.97 19.80
#